data_AF-A0A178X4T5-F1
#
_entry.id   AF-A0A178X4T5-F1
#
_cell.length_a   1.000
_cell.length_b   1.000
_cell.length_c   1.000
_cell.angle_alpha   90.00
_cell.angle_beta   90.00
_cell.angle_gamma   90.00
#
_symmetry.space_group_name_H-M   'P 1'
#
loop_
_entity.id
_entity.type
_entity.pdbx_description
1 polymer ?
#
loop_
_entity_poly.entity_id
_entity_poly.type
_entity_poly.pdbx_seq_one_letter_code
_entity_poly.pdbx_strand_id
1 'polypeptide(L)'
;MAHIEEAPAAMIDRVASLLESFVGERPLTLAELARRSHVPRSSAHRILQRLVELGWVERKEFTYTLGVRMFELGSQFTRRRTVPRAAVTVMAGLHRRSGLTVYLSMLVGAEIMHLERIGSWPSASGQWSAGARQPVTLTAPGRALLATLSPDRWPELHFDYAPTQYSIQSRSQLMRDLARVRDRGGVAVDAQGTHHGVTVVAAPITTMDDDGHFALSVCGPTRALDLVATTAEVRNAAATVWRVANGVPTLRPRAVPDLPSSGAELQLADGRPASG
;
A
#
# COMPACT_ATOMS: atom_id res chain seq x y z
N MET A 1 9.04 -27.44 17.35
CA MET A 1 9.41 -27.16 18.75
C MET A 1 8.57 -26.00 19.21
N ALA A 2 7.76 -26.21 20.25
CA ALA A 2 6.82 -25.20 20.76
C ALA A 2 7.60 -23.99 21.30
N HIS A 3 7.45 -22.83 20.66
CA HIS A 3 7.79 -21.57 21.30
C HIS A 3 6.85 -21.42 22.49
N ILE A 4 7.40 -21.44 23.69
CA ILE A 4 6.68 -21.04 24.89
C ILE A 4 6.40 -19.55 24.70
N GLU A 5 5.14 -19.21 24.42
CA GLU A 5 4.62 -17.84 24.39
C GLU A 5 4.73 -17.24 25.79
N GLU A 6 5.92 -16.75 26.15
CA GLU A 6 6.14 -16.03 27.39
C GLU A 6 5.39 -14.69 27.37
N ALA A 7 4.69 -14.39 28.45
CA ALA A 7 4.03 -13.10 28.62
C ALA A 7 5.09 -11.99 28.57
N PRO A 8 4.84 -10.86 27.85
CA PRO A 8 5.81 -9.79 27.75
C PRO A 8 6.24 -9.32 29.16
N ALA A 9 7.54 -9.33 29.43
CA ALA A 9 8.05 -9.15 30.79
C ALA A 9 7.99 -7.67 31.21
N ALA A 10 8.42 -6.76 30.34
CA ALA A 10 8.39 -5.33 30.63
C ALA A 10 7.00 -4.74 30.41
N MET A 11 6.67 -3.73 31.22
CA MET A 11 5.38 -3.03 31.13
C MET A 11 5.14 -2.43 29.73
N ILE A 12 6.19 -1.88 29.11
CA ILE A 12 6.09 -1.28 27.78
C ILE A 12 5.75 -2.32 26.71
N ASP A 13 6.33 -3.51 26.78
CA ASP A 13 6.05 -4.60 25.83
C ASP A 13 4.60 -5.06 25.96
N ARG A 14 4.07 -5.14 27.18
CA ARG A 14 2.65 -5.46 27.41
C ARG A 14 1.71 -4.44 26.79
N VAL A 15 2.06 -3.14 26.89
CA VAL A 15 1.29 -2.06 26.27
C VAL A 15 1.34 -2.18 24.75
N ALA A 16 2.53 -2.39 24.18
CA ALA A 16 2.72 -2.58 22.74
C ALA A 16 1.90 -3.77 22.23
N SER A 17 2.04 -4.95 22.86
CA SER A 17 1.29 -6.15 22.47
C SER A 17 -0.23 -5.97 22.55
N LEU A 18 -0.73 -5.20 23.53
CA LEU A 18 -2.16 -4.87 23.61
C LEU A 18 -2.61 -3.95 22.47
N LEU A 19 -1.82 -2.93 22.14
CA LEU A 19 -2.13 -2.01 21.03
C LEU A 19 -2.05 -2.72 19.67
N GLU A 20 -1.07 -3.60 19.49
CA GLU A 20 -0.90 -4.41 18.28
C GLU A 20 -1.99 -5.48 18.11
N SER A 21 -2.69 -5.85 19.20
CA SER A 21 -3.80 -6.81 19.15
C SER A 21 -5.07 -6.27 18.48
N PHE A 22 -5.17 -4.94 18.30
CA PHE A 22 -6.24 -4.28 17.57
C PHE A 22 -6.07 -4.44 16.05
N VAL A 23 -6.25 -5.68 15.58
CA VAL A 23 -6.24 -6.02 14.15
C VAL A 23 -7.67 -6.10 13.62
N GLY A 24 -7.94 -5.40 12.52
CA GLY A 24 -9.23 -5.38 11.81
C GLY A 24 -10.17 -4.26 12.27
N GLU A 25 -11.37 -4.24 11.70
CA GLU A 25 -12.30 -3.11 11.83
C GLU A 25 -13.30 -3.25 12.99
N ARG A 26 -13.33 -4.40 13.68
CA ARG A 26 -14.33 -4.66 14.73
C ARG A 26 -13.84 -4.30 16.13
N PRO A 27 -14.72 -3.84 17.03
CA PRO A 27 -14.43 -3.73 18.45
C PRO A 27 -14.06 -5.09 19.08
N LEU A 28 -13.18 -5.06 20.07
CA LEU A 28 -12.67 -6.24 20.78
C LEU A 28 -13.03 -6.22 22.26
N THR A 29 -13.34 -7.37 22.84
CA THR A 29 -13.56 -7.49 24.29
C THR A 29 -12.23 -7.60 25.06
N LEU A 30 -12.27 -7.37 26.38
CA LEU A 30 -11.12 -7.62 27.26
C LEU A 30 -10.57 -9.05 27.14
N ALA A 31 -11.46 -10.04 27.01
CA ALA A 31 -11.06 -11.44 26.89
C ALA A 31 -10.27 -11.70 25.60
N GLU A 32 -10.71 -11.09 24.50
CA GLU A 32 -10.04 -11.22 23.21
C GLU A 32 -8.70 -10.51 23.21
N LEU A 33 -8.63 -9.29 23.75
CA LEU A 33 -7.38 -8.54 23.84
C LEU A 33 -6.35 -9.26 24.71
N ALA A 34 -6.73 -9.70 25.91
CA ALA A 34 -5.83 -10.45 26.80
C ALA A 34 -5.30 -11.74 26.15
N ARG A 35 -6.16 -12.46 25.42
CA ARG A 35 -5.78 -13.67 24.69
C ARG A 35 -4.81 -13.38 23.54
N ARG A 36 -5.09 -12.35 22.74
CA ARG A 36 -4.27 -11.98 21.58
C ARG A 36 -2.92 -11.40 21.96
N SER A 37 -2.87 -10.63 23.04
CA SER A 37 -1.66 -9.97 23.50
C SER A 37 -0.81 -10.84 24.42
N HIS A 38 -1.30 -12.03 24.80
CA HIS A 38 -0.72 -12.90 25.82
C HIS A 38 -0.49 -12.17 27.17
N VAL A 39 -1.28 -11.14 27.46
CA VAL A 39 -1.20 -10.38 28.71
C VAL A 39 -2.28 -10.89 29.66
N PRO A 40 -1.93 -11.22 30.93
CA PRO A 40 -2.91 -11.67 31.91
C PRO A 40 -4.10 -10.70 32.04
N ARG A 41 -5.31 -11.24 32.13
CA ARG A 41 -6.57 -10.46 32.07
C ARG A 41 -6.62 -9.29 33.06
N SER A 42 -6.12 -9.47 34.29
CA SER A 42 -6.08 -8.42 35.32
C SER A 42 -5.14 -7.27 34.93
N SER A 43 -3.96 -7.59 34.39
CA SER A 43 -3.01 -6.63 33.85
C SER A 43 -3.58 -5.92 32.63
N ALA A 44 -4.14 -6.66 31.66
CA ALA A 44 -4.76 -6.09 30.47
C ALA A 44 -5.87 -5.10 30.83
N HIS A 45 -6.72 -5.41 31.80
CA HIS A 45 -7.76 -4.50 32.28
C HIS A 45 -7.18 -3.18 32.79
N ARG A 46 -6.18 -3.24 33.69
CA ARG A 46 -5.52 -2.03 34.22
C ARG A 46 -4.82 -1.21 33.15
N ILE A 47 -4.16 -1.86 32.20
CA ILE A 47 -3.48 -1.19 31.09
C ILE A 47 -4.51 -0.50 30.19
N LEU A 48 -5.57 -1.20 29.80
CA LEU A 48 -6.62 -0.66 28.95
C LEU A 48 -7.35 0.51 29.61
N GLN A 49 -7.57 0.48 30.93
CA GLN A 49 -8.11 1.64 31.66
C GLN A 49 -7.22 2.88 31.49
N ARG A 50 -5.89 2.73 31.65
CA ARG A 50 -4.95 3.84 31.43
C ARG A 50 -4.90 4.28 29.98
N LEU A 51 -4.94 3.36 29.02
CA LEU A 51 -4.98 3.70 27.59
C LEU A 51 -6.26 4.46 27.21
N VAL A 52 -7.38 4.16 27.88
CA VAL A 52 -8.64 4.90 27.74
C VAL A 52 -8.52 6.31 28.30
N GLU A 53 -7.96 6.47 29.50
CA GLU A 53 -7.71 7.79 30.10
C GLU A 53 -6.78 8.66 29.24
N LEU A 54 -5.81 8.05 28.54
CA LEU A 54 -4.90 8.73 27.62
C LEU A 54 -5.49 8.97 26.22
N GLY A 55 -6.69 8.43 25.93
CA GLY A 55 -7.35 8.52 24.63
C GLY A 55 -6.73 7.66 23.52
N TRP A 56 -5.82 6.74 23.86
CA TRP A 56 -5.18 5.82 22.90
C TRP A 56 -6.09 4.64 22.54
N VAL A 57 -6.99 4.30 23.46
CA VAL A 57 -8.04 3.29 23.30
C VAL A 57 -9.36 3.97 23.65
N GLU A 58 -10.43 3.61 22.95
CA GLU A 58 -11.79 3.97 23.30
C GLU A 58 -12.52 2.74 23.84
N ARG A 59 -13.44 2.94 24.77
CA ARG A 59 -14.25 1.87 25.33
C ARG A 59 -15.73 2.21 25.18
N LYS A 60 -16.48 1.29 24.57
CA LYS A 60 -17.94 1.32 24.50
C LYS A 60 -18.49 0.05 25.14
N GLU A 61 -19.19 0.20 26.26
CA GLU A 61 -19.70 -0.89 27.10
C GLU A 61 -18.59 -1.89 27.50
N PHE A 62 -18.57 -3.06 26.85
CA PHE A 62 -17.65 -4.17 27.10
C PHE A 62 -16.61 -4.36 26.00
N THR A 63 -16.60 -3.45 25.02
CA THR A 63 -15.71 -3.50 23.85
C THR A 63 -14.77 -2.31 23.80
N TYR A 64 -13.63 -2.52 23.16
CA TYR A 64 -12.54 -1.59 23.02
C TYR A 64 -12.22 -1.40 21.54
N THR A 65 -11.85 -0.19 21.16
CA THR A 65 -11.34 0.20 19.83
C THR A 65 -10.11 1.09 19.97
N LEU A 66 -9.32 1.26 18.91
CA LEU A 66 -8.28 2.29 18.93
C LEU A 66 -8.92 3.67 19.05
N GLY A 67 -8.36 4.52 19.90
CA GLY A 67 -8.84 5.88 20.11
C GLY A 67 -8.22 6.87 19.14
N VAL A 68 -8.88 8.03 18.97
CA VAL A 68 -8.46 9.10 18.04
C VAL A 68 -7.01 9.55 18.23
N ARG A 69 -6.45 9.46 19.44
CA ARG A 69 -5.06 9.87 19.72
C ARG A 69 -4.04 9.08 18.91
N MET A 70 -4.33 7.81 18.59
CA MET A 70 -3.48 6.98 17.75
C MET A 70 -3.41 7.51 16.31
N PHE A 71 -4.54 7.98 15.77
CA PHE A 71 -4.58 8.64 14.47
C PHE A 71 -3.79 9.96 14.48
N GLU A 72 -3.97 10.78 15.52
CA GLU A 72 -3.23 12.05 15.64
C GLU A 72 -1.72 11.84 15.58
N LEU A 73 -1.20 10.88 16.36
CA LEU A 73 0.21 10.52 16.39
C LEU A 73 0.68 9.94 15.05
N GLY A 74 -0.08 9.01 14.46
CA GLY A 74 0.23 8.43 13.15
C GLY A 74 0.24 9.46 12.03
N SER A 75 -0.69 10.43 12.05
CA SER A 75 -0.78 11.46 11.01
C SER A 75 0.45 12.37 10.97
N GLN A 76 1.18 12.53 12.08
CA GLN A 76 2.44 13.29 12.13
C GLN A 76 3.54 12.64 11.28
N PHE A 77 3.53 11.30 11.14
CA PHE A 77 4.45 10.58 10.26
C PHE A 77 4.23 11.00 8.80
N THR A 78 2.99 10.96 8.32
CA THR A 78 2.65 11.28 6.93
C THR A 78 2.85 12.76 6.61
N ARG A 79 2.53 13.67 7.55
CA ARG A 79 2.64 15.14 7.34
C ARG A 79 4.05 15.62 7.05
N ARG A 80 5.07 14.95 7.59
CA ARG A 80 6.48 15.35 7.44
C ARG A 80 7.10 14.89 6.12
N ARG A 81 6.48 13.92 5.43
CA ARG A 81 7.07 13.26 4.25
C ARG A 81 6.44 13.76 2.96
N THR A 82 7.28 14.00 1.96
CA THR A 82 6.85 14.55 0.68
C THR A 82 6.17 13.50 -0.19
N VAL A 83 6.70 12.27 -0.19
CA VAL A 83 6.22 11.17 -1.04
C VAL A 83 4.79 10.75 -0.75
N PRO A 84 4.38 10.42 0.51
CA PRO A 84 2.99 10.04 0.78
C PRO A 84 1.99 11.12 0.36
N ARG A 85 2.30 12.39 0.63
CA ARG A 85 1.46 13.52 0.23
C ARG A 85 1.34 13.64 -1.30
N ALA A 86 2.43 13.46 -2.03
CA ALA A 86 2.44 13.47 -3.49
C ALA A 86 1.70 12.28 -4.12
N ALA A 87 1.73 11.12 -3.45
CA ALA A 87 1.21 9.87 -3.98
C ALA A 87 -0.32 9.86 -4.11
N VAL A 88 -1.05 10.43 -3.15
CA VAL A 88 -2.53 10.31 -3.05
C VAL A 88 -3.23 10.66 -4.37
N THR A 89 -2.88 11.80 -4.99
CA THR A 89 -3.53 12.24 -6.24
C THR A 89 -3.16 11.36 -7.43
N VAL A 90 -1.90 10.92 -7.50
CA VAL A 90 -1.41 10.04 -8.57
C VAL A 90 -2.05 8.67 -8.47
N MET A 91 -2.12 8.10 -7.26
CA MET A 91 -2.79 6.84 -6.96
C MET A 91 -4.27 6.88 -7.36
N ALA A 92 -4.98 7.96 -7.01
CA ALA A 92 -6.39 8.11 -7.35
C ALA A 92 -6.60 8.16 -8.87
N GLY A 93 -5.71 8.87 -9.59
CA GLY A 93 -5.73 8.89 -11.05
C GLY A 93 -5.46 7.52 -11.67
N LEU A 94 -4.50 6.78 -11.13
CA LEU A 94 -4.17 5.43 -11.60
C LEU A 94 -5.33 4.46 -11.37
N HIS A 95 -5.89 4.44 -10.16
CA HIS A 95 -7.07 3.62 -9.83
C HIS A 95 -8.25 3.89 -10.77
N ARG A 96 -8.57 5.18 -11.01
CA ARG A 96 -9.69 5.55 -11.89
C ARG A 96 -9.54 5.04 -13.32
N ARG A 97 -8.32 4.97 -13.85
CA ARG A 97 -8.09 4.53 -15.24
C ARG A 97 -7.98 3.02 -15.38
N SER A 98 -7.32 2.36 -14.44
CA SER A 98 -7.10 0.91 -14.51
C SER A 98 -8.24 0.09 -13.89
N GLY A 99 -9.01 0.66 -12.97
CA GLY A 99 -9.96 -0.06 -12.12
C GLY A 99 -9.30 -0.99 -11.11
N LEU A 100 -7.96 -1.00 -11.05
CA LEU A 100 -7.17 -1.87 -10.19
C LEU A 100 -6.84 -1.18 -8.87
N THR A 101 -6.54 -1.95 -7.83
CA THR A 101 -6.21 -1.38 -6.52
C THR A 101 -4.76 -0.95 -6.48
N VAL A 102 -4.54 0.26 -5.98
CA VAL A 102 -3.24 0.92 -5.94
C VAL A 102 -2.78 1.04 -4.49
N TYR A 103 -1.52 0.72 -4.24
CA TYR A 103 -0.88 0.85 -2.93
C TYR A 103 0.34 1.76 -2.99
N LEU A 104 0.53 2.52 -1.92
CA LEU A 104 1.83 3.07 -1.57
C LEU A 104 2.41 2.22 -0.44
N SER A 105 3.64 1.75 -0.62
CA SER A 105 4.36 0.95 0.38
C SER A 105 5.68 1.60 0.74
N MET A 106 6.14 1.39 1.97
CA MET A 106 7.48 1.75 2.42
C MET A 106 8.25 0.53 2.93
N LEU A 107 9.57 0.54 2.81
CA LEU A 107 10.45 -0.44 3.44
C LEU A 107 10.59 -0.15 4.95
N VAL A 108 10.37 -1.16 5.79
CA VAL A 108 10.57 -1.11 7.24
C VAL A 108 11.27 -2.39 7.68
N GLY A 109 12.58 -2.31 7.92
CA GLY A 109 13.38 -3.51 8.20
C GLY A 109 13.26 -4.53 7.06
N ALA A 110 12.95 -5.79 7.41
CA ALA A 110 12.78 -6.91 6.47
C ALA A 110 11.37 -6.99 5.83
N GLU A 111 10.55 -5.95 6.00
CA GLU A 111 9.16 -5.93 5.57
C GLU A 111 8.86 -4.71 4.72
N ILE A 112 7.79 -4.78 3.93
CA ILE A 112 7.09 -3.58 3.47
C ILE A 112 5.91 -3.29 4.38
N MET A 113 5.55 -2.02 4.49
CA MET A 113 4.32 -1.57 5.13
C MET A 113 3.48 -0.79 4.12
N HIS A 114 2.21 -1.16 3.94
CA HIS A 114 1.27 -0.38 3.13
C HIS A 114 0.89 0.90 3.87
N LEU A 115 1.23 2.06 3.31
CA LEU A 115 0.86 3.36 3.90
C LEU A 115 -0.51 3.82 3.46
N GLU A 116 -0.79 3.66 2.18
CA GLU A 116 -2.03 4.11 1.56
C GLU A 116 -2.54 3.05 0.58
N ARG A 117 -3.87 3.04 0.42
CA ARG A 117 -4.57 2.14 -0.47
C ARG A 117 -5.74 2.86 -1.13
N ILE A 118 -5.89 2.68 -2.44
CA ILE A 118 -7.06 3.13 -3.19
C ILE A 118 -7.61 1.95 -4.00
N GLY A 119 -8.85 1.56 -3.68
CA GLY A 119 -9.56 0.43 -4.30
C GLY A 119 -10.10 -0.56 -3.27
N SER A 120 -11.15 -1.29 -3.64
CA SER A 120 -11.92 -2.18 -2.74
C SER A 120 -11.52 -3.66 -2.84
N TRP A 121 -10.81 -4.07 -3.89
CA TRP A 121 -10.41 -5.47 -4.12
C TRP A 121 -8.87 -5.67 -4.06
N PRO A 122 -8.33 -6.74 -3.46
CA PRO A 122 -9.01 -7.73 -2.61
C PRO A 122 -9.61 -7.08 -1.37
N SER A 123 -10.45 -7.77 -0.61
CA SER A 123 -11.02 -7.26 0.65
C SER A 123 -9.97 -6.54 1.50
N ALA A 124 -10.33 -5.39 2.09
CA ALA A 124 -9.44 -4.55 2.91
C ALA A 124 -9.15 -5.14 4.30
N SER A 125 -8.74 -6.40 4.33
CA SER A 125 -8.53 -7.17 5.55
C SER A 125 -7.16 -7.86 5.53
N GLY A 126 -6.57 -8.01 6.73
CA GLY A 126 -5.31 -8.70 6.91
C GLY A 126 -4.17 -8.02 6.13
N GLN A 127 -3.43 -8.80 5.35
CA GLN A 127 -2.24 -8.33 4.63
C GLN A 127 -2.50 -7.23 3.58
N TRP A 128 -3.75 -6.96 3.23
CA TRP A 128 -4.14 -6.00 2.20
C TRP A 128 -4.64 -4.66 2.77
N SER A 129 -4.61 -4.46 4.10
CA SER A 129 -5.02 -3.19 4.71
C SER A 129 -3.88 -2.17 4.70
N ALA A 130 -4.22 -0.89 4.81
CA ALA A 130 -3.23 0.10 5.23
C ALA A 130 -2.70 -0.26 6.63
N GLY A 131 -1.43 0.02 6.89
CA GLY A 131 -0.70 -0.40 8.09
C GLY A 131 -0.24 -1.87 8.08
N ALA A 132 -0.74 -2.71 7.17
CA ALA A 132 -0.32 -4.11 7.10
C ALA A 132 1.14 -4.23 6.66
N ARG A 133 1.82 -5.22 7.24
CA ARG A 133 3.19 -5.57 6.91
C ARG A 133 3.29 -6.91 6.20
N GLN A 134 4.27 -7.02 5.31
CA GLN A 134 4.54 -8.23 4.56
C GLN A 134 6.05 -8.38 4.28
N PRO A 135 6.58 -9.62 4.19
CA PRO A 135 8.00 -9.82 3.91
C PRO A 135 8.46 -9.15 2.62
N VAL A 136 9.60 -8.45 2.69
CA VAL A 136 10.18 -7.73 1.54
C VAL A 136 10.57 -8.67 0.40
N THR A 137 10.94 -9.90 0.72
CA THR A 137 11.38 -10.93 -0.23
C THR A 137 10.25 -11.48 -1.09
N LEU A 138 9.03 -11.50 -0.53
CA LEU A 138 7.83 -12.07 -1.15
C LEU A 138 7.16 -11.06 -2.09
N THR A 139 7.01 -9.82 -1.63
CA THR A 139 6.16 -8.82 -2.28
C THR A 139 6.82 -8.18 -3.49
N ALA A 140 6.02 -7.84 -4.52
CA ALA A 140 6.48 -7.00 -5.63
C ALA A 140 7.08 -5.66 -5.17
N PRO A 141 6.42 -4.84 -4.31
CA PRO A 141 7.01 -3.60 -3.80
C PRO A 141 8.34 -3.83 -3.08
N GLY A 142 8.47 -4.88 -2.26
CA GLY A 142 9.71 -5.18 -1.56
C GLY A 142 10.85 -5.51 -2.52
N ARG A 143 10.59 -6.33 -3.54
CA ARG A 143 11.58 -6.66 -4.57
C ARG A 143 11.96 -5.46 -5.43
N ALA A 144 11.00 -4.62 -5.79
CA ALA A 144 11.27 -3.34 -6.47
C ALA A 144 12.22 -2.46 -5.65
N LEU A 145 12.03 -2.38 -4.33
CA LEU A 145 12.89 -1.62 -3.44
C LEU A 145 14.28 -2.24 -3.30
N LEU A 146 14.37 -3.55 -3.01
CA LEU A 146 15.66 -4.26 -2.89
C LEU A 146 16.50 -4.15 -4.17
N ALA A 147 15.87 -4.11 -5.35
CA ALA A 147 16.56 -3.95 -6.62
C ALA A 147 17.32 -2.60 -6.74
N THR A 148 16.87 -1.56 -6.03
CA THR A 148 17.53 -0.24 -5.94
C THR A 148 18.61 -0.14 -4.88
N LEU A 149 18.67 -1.12 -3.97
CA LEU A 149 19.65 -1.14 -2.88
C LEU A 149 20.84 -2.02 -3.24
N SER A 150 22.03 -1.57 -2.86
CA SER A 150 23.21 -2.42 -2.81
C SER A 150 22.99 -3.55 -1.79
N PRO A 151 23.43 -4.80 -2.05
CA PRO A 151 23.17 -5.95 -1.17
C PRO A 151 23.66 -5.82 0.27
N ASP A 152 24.69 -5.02 0.51
CA ASP A 152 25.23 -4.66 1.83
C ASP A 152 24.26 -3.81 2.67
N ARG A 153 23.31 -3.12 2.02
CA ARG A 153 22.26 -2.33 2.69
C ARG A 153 20.95 -3.09 2.86
N TRP A 154 20.92 -4.37 2.50
CA TRP A 154 19.71 -5.16 2.68
C TRP A 154 19.47 -5.44 4.16
N PRO A 155 18.20 -5.45 4.60
CA PRO A 155 17.86 -5.96 5.92
C PRO A 155 18.20 -7.45 6.01
N GLU A 156 18.17 -8.00 7.22
CA GLU A 156 18.20 -9.44 7.39
C GLU A 156 16.97 -10.07 6.69
N LEU A 157 17.21 -10.98 5.76
CA LEU A 157 16.16 -11.53 4.91
C LEU A 157 15.74 -12.92 5.38
N HIS A 158 14.43 -13.11 5.53
CA HIS A 158 13.82 -14.37 5.90
C HIS A 158 13.00 -14.96 4.73
N PHE A 159 12.89 -16.29 4.69
CA PHE A 159 12.25 -17.07 3.63
C PHE A 159 11.37 -18.21 4.19
N ASP A 160 11.02 -18.11 5.47
CA ASP A 160 10.22 -19.07 6.24
C ASP A 160 8.72 -19.00 5.92
N TYR A 161 8.28 -17.99 5.16
CA TYR A 161 6.89 -17.82 4.75
C TYR A 161 6.73 -17.90 3.21
N ALA A 162 6.00 -18.92 2.75
CA ALA A 162 5.73 -19.18 1.34
C ALA A 162 4.24 -19.53 1.13
N PRO A 163 3.35 -18.53 1.00
CA PRO A 163 1.92 -18.77 0.96
C PRO A 163 1.44 -19.50 -0.30
N THR A 164 2.26 -19.56 -1.36
CA THR A 164 1.94 -20.27 -2.59
C THR A 164 3.16 -21.00 -3.15
N GLN A 165 2.94 -21.90 -4.10
CA GLN A 165 4.01 -22.54 -4.87
C GLN A 165 4.83 -21.57 -5.75
N TYR A 166 4.35 -20.34 -5.93
CA TYR A 166 5.01 -19.29 -6.73
C TYR A 166 5.83 -18.32 -5.87
N SER A 167 5.78 -18.46 -4.55
CA SER A 167 6.53 -17.60 -3.62
C SER A 167 8.04 -17.75 -3.83
N ILE A 168 8.78 -16.66 -3.59
CA ILE A 168 10.24 -16.73 -3.50
C ILE A 168 10.62 -17.35 -2.15
N GLN A 169 11.35 -18.46 -2.18
CA GLN A 169 11.65 -19.30 -1.01
C GLN A 169 13.14 -19.35 -0.67
N SER A 170 14.00 -18.67 -1.44
CA SER A 170 15.44 -18.67 -1.18
C SER A 170 16.13 -17.41 -1.69
N ARG A 171 17.29 -17.11 -1.09
CA ARG A 171 18.17 -16.02 -1.53
C ARG A 171 18.57 -16.17 -3.01
N SER A 172 18.86 -17.38 -3.48
CA SER A 172 19.23 -17.62 -4.88
C SER A 172 18.08 -17.33 -5.85
N GLN A 173 16.84 -17.68 -5.49
CA GLN A 173 15.66 -17.31 -6.28
C GLN A 173 15.44 -15.80 -6.28
N LEU A 174 15.59 -15.15 -5.12
CA LEU A 174 15.49 -13.70 -4.99
C LEU A 174 16.51 -12.99 -5.87
N MET A 175 17.78 -13.40 -5.83
CA MET A 175 18.84 -12.78 -6.64
C MET A 175 18.55 -12.85 -8.14
N ARG A 176 18.10 -14.02 -8.64
CA ARG A 176 17.67 -14.17 -10.04
C ARG A 176 16.47 -13.30 -10.38
N ASP A 177 15.55 -13.17 -9.43
CA ASP A 177 14.39 -12.32 -9.62
C ASP A 177 14.76 -10.84 -9.70
N LEU A 178 15.58 -10.35 -8.76
CA LEU A 178 16.03 -8.97 -8.73
C LEU A 178 16.86 -8.59 -9.97
N ALA A 179 17.60 -9.53 -10.56
CA ALA A 179 18.23 -9.31 -11.86
C ALA A 179 17.17 -8.97 -12.93
N ARG A 180 16.09 -9.76 -13.02
CA ARG A 180 14.98 -9.47 -13.95
C ARG A 180 14.24 -8.17 -13.61
N VAL A 181 14.14 -7.81 -12.33
CA VAL A 181 13.56 -6.52 -11.91
C VAL A 181 14.41 -5.37 -12.46
N ARG A 182 15.74 -5.46 -12.35
CA ARG A 182 16.67 -4.45 -12.89
C ARG A 182 16.61 -4.39 -14.42
N ASP A 183 16.54 -5.53 -15.10
CA ASP A 183 16.41 -5.60 -16.56
C ASP A 183 15.13 -4.92 -17.07
N ARG A 184 14.05 -4.94 -16.27
CA ARG A 184 12.79 -4.24 -16.56
C ARG A 184 12.77 -2.77 -16.13
N GLY A 185 13.93 -2.19 -15.81
CA GLY A 185 14.04 -0.80 -15.37
C GLY A 185 13.51 -0.57 -13.96
N GLY A 186 13.62 -1.57 -13.08
CA GLY A 186 13.22 -1.50 -11.66
C GLY A 186 11.80 -1.99 -11.36
N VAL A 187 11.03 -2.43 -12.37
CA VAL A 187 9.65 -2.90 -12.15
C VAL A 187 9.64 -4.36 -11.73
N ALA A 188 9.08 -4.62 -10.56
CA ALA A 188 8.87 -5.96 -10.03
C ALA A 188 7.45 -6.46 -10.30
N VAL A 189 7.35 -7.76 -10.56
CA VAL A 189 6.08 -8.45 -10.81
C VAL A 189 5.99 -9.63 -9.86
N ASP A 190 4.96 -9.65 -9.05
CA ASP A 190 4.51 -10.80 -8.28
C ASP A 190 3.32 -11.45 -9.00
N ALA A 191 3.55 -12.56 -9.67
CA ALA A 191 2.50 -13.32 -10.33
C ALA A 191 2.07 -14.48 -9.42
N GLN A 192 1.12 -14.20 -8.53
CA GLN A 192 0.54 -15.16 -7.59
C GLN A 192 1.44 -15.66 -6.45
N GLY A 193 2.62 -15.07 -6.24
CA GLY A 193 3.55 -15.46 -5.19
C GLY A 193 3.03 -15.13 -3.80
N THR A 194 2.48 -13.94 -3.59
CA THR A 194 1.91 -13.53 -2.29
C THR A 194 0.51 -14.11 -2.05
N HIS A 195 -0.28 -14.30 -3.10
CA HIS A 195 -1.63 -14.87 -3.00
C HIS A 195 -2.09 -15.47 -4.33
N HIS A 196 -2.76 -16.61 -4.29
CA HIS A 196 -3.28 -17.27 -5.49
C HIS A 196 -4.26 -16.37 -6.25
N GLY A 197 -4.14 -16.34 -7.58
CA GLY A 197 -5.01 -15.55 -8.45
C GLY A 197 -4.81 -14.03 -8.40
N VAL A 198 -3.82 -13.53 -7.66
CA VAL A 198 -3.49 -12.10 -7.59
C VAL A 198 -2.15 -11.83 -8.27
N THR A 199 -2.13 -10.85 -9.16
CA THR A 199 -0.88 -10.30 -9.70
C THR A 199 -0.66 -8.91 -9.15
N VAL A 200 0.56 -8.62 -8.69
CA VAL A 200 0.99 -7.30 -8.23
C VAL A 200 2.15 -6.82 -9.10
N VAL A 201 2.07 -5.59 -9.59
CA VAL A 201 3.14 -4.92 -10.34
C VAL A 201 3.57 -3.70 -9.55
N ALA A 202 4.88 -3.53 -9.32
CA ALA A 202 5.40 -2.48 -8.46
C ALA A 202 6.64 -1.80 -9.04
N ALA A 203 6.75 -0.49 -8.85
CA ALA A 203 7.93 0.29 -9.21
C ALA A 203 8.42 1.08 -7.99
N PRO A 204 9.75 1.23 -7.81
CA PRO A 204 10.31 2.04 -6.74
C PRO A 204 10.07 3.53 -7.03
N ILE A 205 9.88 4.30 -5.97
CA ILE A 205 9.92 5.76 -5.99
C ILE A 205 11.28 6.13 -5.41
N THR A 206 12.22 6.45 -6.28
CA THR A 206 13.63 6.71 -5.91
C THR A 206 13.77 8.07 -5.24
N THR A 207 13.75 8.16 -3.91
CA THR A 207 13.96 9.45 -3.21
C THR A 207 15.43 9.85 -3.23
N MET A 208 15.71 11.15 -3.25
CA MET A 208 17.09 11.67 -3.06
C MET A 208 17.44 11.86 -1.58
N ASP A 209 16.43 11.97 -0.72
CA ASP A 209 16.57 12.26 0.70
C ASP A 209 16.34 11.02 1.58
N ASP A 210 16.63 11.17 2.88
CA ASP A 210 16.37 10.23 3.98
C ASP A 210 14.84 10.06 4.27
N ASP A 211 14.01 10.30 3.25
CA ASP A 211 12.55 10.26 3.35
C ASP A 211 12.03 8.81 3.43
N GLY A 212 12.93 7.83 3.33
CA GLY A 212 12.64 6.40 3.32
C GLY A 212 12.50 5.84 1.91
N HIS A 213 12.48 4.51 1.80
CA HIS A 213 12.34 3.82 0.52
C HIS A 213 10.86 3.48 0.26
N PHE A 214 10.30 4.04 -0.82
CA PHE A 214 8.89 3.82 -1.19
C PHE A 214 8.75 3.09 -2.51
N ALA A 215 7.65 2.35 -2.65
CA ALA A 215 7.22 1.77 -3.91
C ALA A 215 5.74 2.05 -4.14
N LEU A 216 5.40 2.27 -5.41
CA LEU A 216 4.02 2.29 -5.86
C LEU A 216 3.71 0.92 -6.47
N SER A 217 2.57 0.33 -6.12
CA SER A 217 2.13 -0.92 -6.72
C SER A 217 0.67 -0.91 -7.12
N VAL A 218 0.34 -1.75 -8.08
CA VAL A 218 -1.02 -2.04 -8.53
C VAL A 218 -1.25 -3.53 -8.39
N CYS A 219 -2.40 -3.94 -7.87
CA CYS A 219 -2.81 -5.34 -7.84
C CYS A 219 -4.16 -5.56 -8.50
N GLY A 220 -4.30 -6.73 -9.13
CA GLY A 220 -5.49 -7.15 -9.85
C GLY A 220 -5.59 -8.67 -9.96
N PRO A 221 -6.74 -9.20 -10.40
CA PRO A 221 -6.88 -10.62 -10.70
C PRO A 221 -5.90 -11.03 -11.81
N THR A 222 -5.13 -12.10 -11.61
CA THR A 222 -4.09 -12.54 -12.55
C THR A 222 -4.63 -12.76 -13.97
N ARG A 223 -5.88 -13.21 -14.12
CA ARG A 223 -6.50 -13.47 -15.43
C ARG A 223 -6.95 -12.21 -16.17
N ALA A 224 -7.09 -11.09 -15.49
CA ALA A 224 -7.63 -9.84 -16.04
C ALA A 224 -6.59 -8.72 -16.16
N LEU A 225 -5.42 -8.88 -15.55
CA LEU A 225 -4.38 -7.85 -15.52
C LEU A 225 -3.52 -7.90 -16.80
N ASP A 226 -3.55 -6.83 -17.60
CA ASP A 226 -2.62 -6.61 -18.71
C ASP A 226 -1.25 -6.22 -18.14
N LEU A 227 -0.30 -7.16 -18.16
CA LEU A 227 1.00 -6.97 -17.53
C LEU A 227 1.85 -5.90 -18.22
N VAL A 228 1.77 -5.78 -19.54
CA VAL A 228 2.59 -4.84 -20.32
C VAL A 228 2.11 -3.42 -20.06
N ALA A 229 0.80 -3.19 -20.18
CA ALA A 229 0.20 -1.89 -19.89
C ALA A 229 0.43 -1.49 -18.44
N THR A 230 0.15 -2.39 -17.48
CA THR A 230 0.29 -2.11 -16.04
C THR A 230 1.74 -1.78 -15.66
N THR A 231 2.72 -2.45 -16.25
CA THR A 231 4.15 -2.18 -16.03
C THR A 231 4.51 -0.73 -16.40
N ALA A 232 4.06 -0.28 -17.57
CA ALA A 232 4.29 1.09 -18.02
C ALA A 232 3.57 2.11 -17.14
N GLU A 233 2.29 1.85 -16.80
CA GLU A 233 1.49 2.76 -15.97
C GLU A 233 2.07 2.94 -14.57
N VAL A 234 2.45 1.85 -13.90
CA VAL A 234 3.01 1.89 -12.54
C VAL A 234 4.35 2.62 -12.53
N ARG A 235 5.21 2.37 -13.53
CA ARG A 235 6.50 3.08 -13.66
C ARG A 235 6.30 4.57 -13.88
N ASN A 236 5.40 4.96 -14.79
CA ASN A 236 5.08 6.37 -15.07
C ASN A 236 4.46 7.07 -13.85
N ALA A 237 3.60 6.37 -13.12
CA ALA A 237 2.99 6.87 -11.89
C ALA A 237 4.05 7.06 -10.80
N ALA A 238 4.94 6.09 -10.55
CA ALA A 238 6.02 6.22 -9.59
C ALA A 238 6.96 7.40 -9.91
N ALA A 239 7.34 7.58 -11.19
CA ALA A 239 8.12 8.73 -11.63
C ALA A 239 7.38 10.06 -11.46
N THR A 240 6.05 10.06 -11.59
CA THR A 240 5.21 11.25 -11.37
C THR A 240 5.13 11.59 -9.89
N VAL A 241 4.96 10.60 -9.00
CA VAL A 241 5.02 10.81 -7.55
C VAL A 241 6.38 11.41 -7.17
N TRP A 242 7.47 10.84 -7.69
CA TRP A 242 8.81 11.37 -7.47
C TRP A 242 8.93 12.84 -7.89
N ARG A 243 8.50 13.20 -9.10
CA ARG A 243 8.54 14.60 -9.57
C ARG A 243 7.77 15.54 -8.65
N VAL A 244 6.53 15.19 -8.30
CA VAL A 244 5.68 16.00 -7.42
C VAL A 244 6.30 16.14 -6.03
N ALA A 245 6.85 15.07 -5.46
CA ALA A 245 7.52 15.08 -4.16
C ALA A 245 8.75 16.01 -4.15
N ASN A 246 9.49 16.09 -5.26
CA ASN A 246 10.68 16.93 -5.42
C ASN A 246 10.36 18.33 -6.00
N GLY A 247 9.08 18.74 -6.05
CA GLY A 247 8.70 20.05 -6.56
C GLY A 247 8.93 20.26 -8.06
N VAL A 248 9.17 19.19 -8.83
CA VAL A 248 9.34 19.25 -10.28
C VAL A 248 7.96 19.37 -10.94
N PRO A 249 7.71 20.40 -11.78
CA PRO A 249 6.43 20.58 -12.44
C PRO A 249 6.04 19.34 -13.25
N THR A 250 4.83 18.82 -13.03
CA THR A 250 4.24 17.83 -13.92
C THR A 250 3.68 18.55 -15.14
N LEU A 251 4.22 18.26 -16.33
CA LEU A 251 3.62 18.73 -17.57
C LEU A 251 2.17 18.24 -17.60
N ARG A 252 1.21 19.16 -17.54
CA ARG A 252 -0.20 18.84 -17.81
C ARG A 252 -0.27 18.27 -19.22
N PRO A 253 -1.05 17.20 -19.47
CA PRO A 253 -1.40 16.83 -20.83
C PRO A 253 -1.95 18.08 -21.52
N ARG A 254 -1.36 18.46 -22.65
CA ARG A 254 -1.83 19.58 -23.47
C ARG A 254 -3.30 19.28 -23.77
N ALA A 255 -4.21 20.19 -23.38
CA ALA A 255 -5.61 20.08 -23.76
C ALA A 255 -5.64 19.91 -25.29
N VAL A 256 -6.27 18.83 -25.75
CA VAL A 256 -6.57 18.68 -27.17
C VAL A 256 -7.46 19.87 -27.52
N PRO A 257 -7.10 20.73 -28.49
CA PRO A 257 -7.98 21.82 -28.92
C PRO A 257 -9.30 21.19 -29.35
N ASP A 258 -10.41 21.72 -28.86
CA ASP A 258 -11.73 21.31 -29.33
C ASP A 258 -11.76 21.43 -30.85
N LEU A 259 -11.93 20.28 -31.52
CA LEU A 259 -12.22 20.26 -32.95
C LEU A 259 -13.56 21.00 -33.13
N PRO A 260 -13.64 21.99 -34.03
CA PRO A 260 -14.90 22.67 -34.29
C PRO A 260 -15.92 21.63 -34.74
N SER A 261 -17.03 21.56 -34.02
CA SER A 261 -18.19 20.76 -34.42
C SER A 261 -18.67 21.26 -35.77
N SER A 262 -18.40 20.49 -36.81
CA SER A 262 -18.96 20.65 -38.16
C SER A 262 -20.47 20.40 -38.10
N GLY A 263 -21.23 21.40 -37.62
CA GLY A 263 -22.64 21.56 -37.91
C GLY A 263 -22.78 22.20 -39.28
N ALA A 264 -22.74 21.38 -40.34
CA ALA A 264 -23.21 21.83 -41.64
C ALA A 264 -24.74 21.89 -41.59
N GLU A 265 -25.28 23.08 -41.30
CA GLU A 265 -26.69 23.38 -41.53
C GLU A 265 -26.95 23.32 -43.04
N LEU A 266 -27.75 22.32 -43.45
CA LEU A 266 -28.45 22.33 -44.72
C LEU A 266 -29.42 23.53 -44.72
N GLN A 267 -29.09 24.60 -45.43
CA GLN A 267 -30.06 25.60 -45.85
C GLN A 267 -30.96 25.00 -46.93
N LEU A 268 -32.15 24.54 -46.52
CA LEU A 268 -33.29 24.33 -47.41
C LEU A 268 -33.80 25.71 -47.85
N ALA A 269 -33.69 25.99 -49.14
CA ALA A 269 -34.25 27.16 -49.78
C ALA A 269 -35.77 26.97 -49.98
N ASP A 270 -36.57 27.68 -49.19
CA ASP A 270 -38.01 27.85 -49.43
C ASP A 270 -38.22 28.82 -50.60
N GLY A 271 -38.46 28.28 -51.79
CA GLY A 271 -38.95 29.02 -52.95
C GLY A 271 -40.47 29.19 -52.89
N ARG A 272 -40.95 30.39 -52.57
CA ARG A 272 -42.34 30.79 -52.88
C ARG A 272 -42.44 31.25 -54.35
N PRO A 273 -43.54 30.92 -55.06
CA PRO A 273 -43.73 31.34 -56.44
C PRO A 273 -44.20 32.81 -56.49
N ALA A 274 -43.61 33.59 -57.39
CA ALA A 274 -44.14 34.88 -57.81
C ALA A 274 -45.13 34.67 -58.96
N SER A 275 -46.34 35.18 -58.77
CA SER A 275 -47.34 35.47 -59.78
C SER A 275 -46.83 36.50 -60.79
N GLY A 276 -46.98 36.21 -62.08
CA GLY A 276 -46.69 37.11 -63.21
C GLY A 276 -46.72 36.36 -64.52
#